data_AF-A0A3N5Y6X4-F1
#
_entry.id   AF-A0A3N5Y6X4-F1
#
_cell.length_a   1.000
_cell.length_b   1.000
_cell.length_c   1.000
_cell.angle_alpha   90.00
_cell.angle_beta   90.00
_cell.angle_gamma   90.00
#
_symmetry.space_group_name_H-M   'P 1'
#
loop_
_entity.id
_entity.type
_entity.pdbx_description
1 polymer ?
#
loop_
_entity_poly.entity_id
_entity_poly.type
_entity_poly.pdbx_seq_one_letter_code
_entity_poly.pdbx_strand_id
1 'polypeptide(L)'
;MKTLKEARLAAGKTQLDIQRDTGIFQTKLSLEENGSRSLTVLEMMTLERHLGTEINWVQQNPLTPEQQAELSQAIFNMSVKFGQLETLKFTSRFRSVSEMFKVLCRRTEQEEPLELPNYSEFQEGKQK
;
A
#
# COMPACT_ATOMS: atom_id res chain seq x y z
N MET A 1 7.18 -8.76 -11.11
CA MET A 1 5.79 -8.26 -10.93
C MET A 1 5.49 -7.24 -12.01
N LYS A 2 4.24 -7.13 -12.45
CA LYS A 2 3.80 -6.22 -13.53
C LYS A 2 2.88 -5.14 -12.96
N THR A 3 2.82 -3.97 -13.59
CA THR A 3 1.74 -3.00 -13.31
C THR A 3 0.38 -3.55 -13.75
N LEU A 4 -0.72 -2.97 -13.26
CA LEU A 4 -2.07 -3.37 -13.67
C LEU A 4 -2.25 -3.31 -15.20
N LYS A 5 -1.76 -2.23 -15.82
CA LYS A 5 -1.84 -2.03 -17.28
C LYS A 5 -1.10 -3.13 -18.04
N GLU A 6 0.14 -3.43 -17.63
CA GLU A 6 0.95 -4.49 -18.25
C GLU A 6 0.32 -5.87 -18.05
N ALA A 7 -0.21 -6.17 -16.86
CA ALA A 7 -0.91 -7.42 -16.58
C ALA A 7 -2.14 -7.59 -17.48
N ARG A 8 -2.97 -6.54 -17.59
CA ARG A 8 -4.16 -6.54 -18.44
C ARG A 8 -3.81 -6.72 -19.92
N LEU A 9 -2.82 -5.98 -20.42
CA LEU A 9 -2.38 -6.08 -21.81
C LEU A 9 -1.78 -7.46 -22.12
N ALA A 10 -1.01 -8.04 -21.20
CA ALA A 10 -0.48 -9.39 -21.34
C ALA A 10 -1.57 -10.47 -21.38
N ALA A 11 -2.71 -10.24 -20.71
CA ALA A 11 -3.88 -11.09 -20.77
C ALA A 11 -4.75 -10.85 -22.03
N GLY A 12 -4.38 -9.89 -22.90
CA GLY A 12 -5.16 -9.55 -24.09
C GLY A 12 -6.53 -8.92 -23.80
N LYS A 13 -6.70 -8.29 -22.63
CA LYS A 13 -7.99 -7.76 -22.17
C LYS A 13 -8.07 -6.24 -22.32
N THR A 14 -9.25 -5.73 -22.65
CA THR A 14 -9.56 -4.30 -22.51
C THR A 14 -10.06 -3.99 -21.11
N GLN A 15 -10.11 -2.71 -20.70
CA GLN A 15 -10.72 -2.32 -19.41
C GLN A 15 -12.22 -2.67 -19.37
N LEU A 16 -12.91 -2.60 -20.52
CA LEU A 16 -14.31 -3.02 -20.65
C LEU A 16 -14.49 -4.52 -20.44
N ASP A 17 -13.57 -5.34 -20.96
CA ASP A 17 -13.61 -6.79 -20.71
C ASP A 17 -13.48 -7.08 -19.21
N ILE A 18 -12.54 -6.43 -18.53
CA ILE A 18 -12.38 -6.59 -17.08
C ILE A 18 -13.65 -6.15 -16.33
N GLN A 19 -14.27 -5.05 -16.74
CA GLN A 19 -15.54 -4.63 -16.13
C GLN A 19 -16.63 -5.67 -16.32
N ARG A 20 -16.79 -6.21 -17.53
CA ARG A 20 -17.78 -7.27 -17.79
C ARG A 20 -17.51 -8.51 -16.93
N ASP A 21 -16.24 -8.90 -16.81
CA ASP A 21 -15.85 -10.17 -16.21
C ASP A 21 -15.76 -10.10 -14.67
N THR A 22 -15.50 -8.92 -14.09
CA THR A 22 -15.26 -8.73 -12.65
C THR A 22 -16.23 -7.78 -11.95
N GLY A 23 -17.01 -7.00 -12.71
CA GLY A 23 -17.86 -5.91 -12.19
C GLY A 23 -17.10 -4.63 -11.83
N ILE A 24 -15.77 -4.60 -11.92
CA ILE A 24 -14.96 -3.41 -11.61
C ILE A 24 -15.05 -2.42 -12.76
N PHE A 25 -15.61 -1.24 -12.51
CA PHE A 25 -15.81 -0.23 -13.56
C PHE A 25 -14.51 0.17 -14.26
N GLN A 26 -14.57 0.29 -15.59
CA GLN A 26 -13.43 0.73 -16.41
C GLN A 26 -12.87 2.09 -15.98
N THR A 27 -13.71 2.96 -15.42
CA THR A 27 -13.29 4.28 -14.93
C THR A 27 -12.33 4.16 -13.76
N LYS A 28 -12.58 3.23 -12.83
CA LYS A 28 -11.64 2.92 -11.73
C LYS A 28 -10.36 2.30 -12.27
N LEU A 29 -10.46 1.34 -13.19
CA LEU A 29 -9.29 0.74 -13.82
C LEU A 29 -8.41 1.79 -14.50
N SER A 30 -9.03 2.72 -15.23
CA SER A 30 -8.34 3.84 -15.87
C SER A 30 -7.67 4.76 -14.86
N LEU A 31 -8.36 5.14 -13.77
CA LEU A 31 -7.76 5.94 -12.71
C LEU A 31 -6.54 5.25 -12.11
N GLU A 32 -6.66 3.96 -11.78
CA GLU A 32 -5.57 3.18 -11.20
C GLU A 32 -4.39 3.04 -12.17
N GLU A 33 -4.64 2.71 -13.44
CA GLU A 33 -3.60 2.61 -14.48
C GLU A 33 -2.87 3.93 -14.74
N ASN A 34 -3.52 5.06 -14.46
CA ASN A 34 -2.94 6.40 -14.56
C ASN A 34 -2.36 6.91 -13.22
N GLY A 35 -2.25 6.07 -12.20
CA GLY A 35 -1.60 6.39 -10.93
C GLY A 35 -2.49 7.05 -9.88
N SER A 36 -3.80 7.13 -10.12
CA SER A 36 -4.79 7.55 -9.13
C SER A 36 -5.38 6.35 -8.42
N ARG A 37 -5.07 6.20 -7.12
CA ARG A 37 -5.61 5.12 -6.29
C ARG A 37 -7.13 5.20 -6.22
N SER A 38 -7.80 4.20 -6.78
CA SER A 38 -9.27 4.15 -6.78
C SER A 38 -9.82 2.75 -6.49
N LEU A 39 -8.97 1.72 -6.58
CA LEU A 39 -9.35 0.35 -6.28
C LEU A 39 -9.24 0.07 -4.78
N THR A 40 -10.23 -0.65 -4.26
CA THR A 40 -10.16 -1.27 -2.95
C THR A 40 -9.25 -2.51 -2.99
N VAL A 41 -8.80 -2.95 -1.83
CA VAL A 41 -7.96 -4.15 -1.73
C VAL A 41 -8.67 -5.41 -2.24
N LEU A 42 -9.99 -5.52 -2.02
CA LEU A 42 -10.77 -6.64 -2.54
C LEU A 42 -10.83 -6.62 -4.08
N GLU A 43 -10.97 -5.43 -4.68
CA GLU A 43 -10.92 -5.25 -6.14
C GLU A 43 -9.52 -5.60 -6.67
N MET A 44 -8.45 -5.18 -6.00
CA MET A 44 -7.06 -5.53 -6.34
C MET A 44 -6.84 -7.05 -6.35
N MET A 45 -7.23 -7.75 -5.28
CA MET A 45 -7.12 -9.22 -5.21
C MET A 45 -7.97 -9.93 -6.27
N THR A 46 -9.15 -9.38 -6.57
CA THR A 46 -10.04 -9.91 -7.62
C THR A 46 -9.35 -9.80 -8.98
N LEU A 47 -8.67 -8.69 -9.26
CA LEU A 47 -7.92 -8.50 -10.49
C LEU A 47 -6.72 -9.45 -10.60
N GLU A 48 -5.95 -9.63 -9.53
CA GLU A 48 -4.83 -10.59 -9.53
C GLU A 48 -5.29 -12.02 -9.78
N ARG A 49 -6.39 -12.43 -9.13
CA ARG A 49 -7.01 -13.74 -9.37
C ARG A 49 -7.52 -13.87 -10.79
N HIS A 50 -8.21 -12.87 -11.30
CA HIS A 50 -8.80 -12.90 -12.64
C HIS A 50 -7.74 -12.89 -13.75
N LEU A 51 -6.67 -12.10 -13.58
CA LEU A 51 -5.56 -12.01 -14.54
C LEU A 51 -4.51 -13.12 -14.36
N GLY A 52 -4.61 -13.90 -13.28
CA GLY A 52 -3.70 -15.01 -13.00
C GLY A 52 -2.25 -14.55 -12.74
N THR A 53 -2.05 -13.32 -12.27
CA THR A 53 -0.72 -12.76 -12.02
C THR A 53 -0.75 -11.81 -10.84
N GLU A 54 0.35 -11.79 -10.09
CA GLU A 54 0.59 -10.76 -9.09
C GLU A 54 0.83 -9.41 -9.75
N ILE A 55 0.22 -8.36 -9.18
CA ILE A 55 0.31 -7.01 -9.68
C ILE A 55 1.12 -6.20 -8.68
N ASN A 56 2.08 -5.44 -9.20
CA ASN A 56 2.79 -4.47 -8.39
C ASN A 56 1.91 -3.24 -8.21
N TRP A 57 1.22 -3.18 -7.07
CA TRP A 57 0.42 -2.02 -6.72
C TRP A 57 1.31 -0.82 -6.40
N VAL A 58 2.51 -0.99 -5.86
CA VAL A 58 3.38 0.10 -5.41
C VAL A 58 4.44 0.45 -6.45
N GLN A 59 4.51 1.70 -6.93
CA GLN A 59 5.47 2.06 -7.97
C GLN A 59 6.93 1.89 -7.50
N GLN A 60 7.77 1.36 -8.39
CA GLN A 60 9.21 1.24 -8.14
C GLN A 60 9.88 2.58 -8.43
N ASN A 61 10.00 3.41 -7.40
CA ASN A 61 10.97 4.49 -7.39
C ASN A 61 12.34 3.94 -6.99
N PRO A 62 13.44 4.51 -7.50
CA PRO A 62 14.77 3.98 -7.26
C PRO A 62 15.10 3.94 -5.76
N LEU A 63 15.42 2.74 -5.30
CA LEU A 63 16.04 2.43 -4.02
C LEU A 63 17.41 1.82 -4.30
N THR A 64 18.35 1.92 -3.36
CA THR A 64 19.59 1.13 -3.47
C THR A 64 19.28 -0.36 -3.29
N PRO A 65 20.12 -1.28 -3.80
CA PRO A 65 19.92 -2.72 -3.62
C PRO A 65 19.76 -3.12 -2.16
N GLU A 66 20.50 -2.48 -1.25
CA GLU A 66 20.42 -2.71 0.19
C GLU A 66 19.07 -2.29 0.76
N GLN A 67 18.59 -1.10 0.38
CA GLN A 67 17.27 -0.59 0.81
C GLN A 67 16.13 -1.46 0.29
N GLN A 68 16.24 -1.95 -0.95
CA GLN A 68 15.27 -2.85 -1.54
C GLN A 68 15.22 -4.19 -0.80
N ALA A 69 16.37 -4.74 -0.41
CA ALA A 69 16.45 -5.97 0.37
C ALA A 69 15.80 -5.80 1.76
N GLU A 70 16.11 -4.70 2.45
CA GLU A 70 15.53 -4.38 3.76
C GLU A 70 14.00 -4.24 3.70
N LEU A 71 13.50 -3.52 2.68
CA LEU A 71 12.06 -3.36 2.46
C LEU A 71 11.37 -4.69 2.17
N SER A 72 11.99 -5.53 1.33
CA SER A 72 11.45 -6.84 0.99
C SER A 72 11.36 -7.74 2.22
N GLN A 73 12.39 -7.70 3.09
CA GLN A 73 12.37 -8.42 4.36
C GLN A 73 11.30 -7.89 5.31
N ALA A 74 11.11 -6.58 5.41
CA ALA A 74 10.08 -5.97 6.25
C ALA A 74 8.66 -6.38 5.82
N ILE A 75 8.38 -6.33 4.52
CA ILE A 75 7.10 -6.76 3.94
C ILE A 75 6.86 -8.26 4.17
N PHE A 76 7.90 -9.08 4.01
CA PHE A 76 7.80 -10.51 4.28
C PHE A 76 7.48 -10.79 5.76
N ASN A 77 8.17 -10.10 6.68
CA ASN A 77 7.89 -10.25 8.11
C ASN A 77 6.45 -9.83 8.46
N MET A 78 5.94 -8.77 7.83
CA MET A 78 4.54 -8.36 7.97
C MET A 78 3.56 -9.41 7.45
N SER A 79 3.84 -9.99 6.28
CA SER A 79 2.94 -10.99 5.68
C SER A 79 2.87 -12.27 6.50
N VAL A 80 3.99 -12.68 7.10
CA VAL A 80 4.04 -13.80 8.05
C VAL A 80 3.27 -13.49 9.34
N LYS A 81 3.39 -12.26 9.88
CA LYS A 81 2.81 -11.89 11.17
C LYS A 81 1.32 -11.56 11.11
N PHE A 82 0.88 -10.84 10.07
CA PHE A 82 -0.48 -10.29 9.96
C PHE A 82 -1.29 -10.89 8.81
N GLY A 83 -0.65 -11.71 7.96
CA GLY A 83 -1.28 -12.29 6.78
C GLY A 83 -1.19 -11.39 5.54
N GLN A 84 -1.49 -11.99 4.39
CA GLN A 84 -1.38 -11.34 3.08
C GLN A 84 -2.35 -10.17 2.91
N LEU A 85 -3.61 -10.32 3.34
CA LEU A 85 -4.63 -9.28 3.17
C LEU A 85 -4.28 -8.00 3.93
N GLU A 86 -3.86 -8.11 5.19
CA GLU A 86 -3.48 -6.95 6.01
C GLU A 86 -2.20 -6.30 5.50
N THR A 87 -1.25 -7.11 5.03
CA THR A 87 -0.04 -6.59 4.38
C THR A 87 -0.40 -5.80 3.13
N LEU A 88 -1.27 -6.33 2.27
CA LEU A 88 -1.70 -5.65 1.06
C LEU A 88 -2.47 -4.35 1.37
N LYS A 89 -3.38 -4.36 2.35
CA LYS A 89 -4.06 -3.15 2.85
C LYS A 89 -3.11 -2.08 3.35
N PHE A 90 -1.99 -2.50 3.94
CA PHE A 90 -0.98 -1.58 4.43
C PHE A 90 -0.16 -1.03 3.26
N THR A 91 0.41 -1.90 2.43
CA THR A 91 1.30 -1.51 1.33
C THR A 91 0.59 -0.67 0.26
N SER A 92 -0.71 -0.92 0.03
CA SER A 92 -1.50 -0.16 -0.94
C SER A 92 -1.69 1.32 -0.58
N ARG A 93 -1.40 1.71 0.67
CA ARG A 93 -1.47 3.11 1.14
C ARG A 93 -0.36 3.97 0.55
N PHE A 94 0.77 3.36 0.17
CA PHE A 94 1.92 4.06 -0.37
C PHE A 94 1.83 4.20 -1.89
N ARG A 95 2.35 5.31 -2.40
CA ARG A 95 2.46 5.55 -3.85
C ARG A 95 3.70 4.89 -4.43
N SER A 96 4.77 4.80 -3.65
CA SER A 96 6.05 4.25 -4.12
C SER A 96 6.79 3.45 -3.07
N VAL A 97 7.73 2.61 -3.52
CA VAL A 97 8.60 1.83 -2.64
C VAL A 97 9.50 2.73 -1.79
N SER A 98 9.90 3.90 -2.29
CA SER A 98 10.70 4.87 -1.51
C SER A 98 9.91 5.48 -0.36
N GLU A 99 8.62 5.76 -0.56
CA GLU A 99 7.72 6.22 0.50
C GLU A 99 7.51 5.12 1.55
N MET A 100 7.25 3.90 1.08
CA MET A 100 7.07 2.74 1.94
C MET A 100 8.33 2.42 2.75
N PHE A 101 9.52 2.49 2.15
CA PHE A 101 10.80 2.32 2.83
C PHE A 101 10.99 3.34 3.96
N LYS A 102 10.63 4.61 3.74
CA LYS A 102 10.72 5.65 4.77
C LYS A 102 9.87 5.34 6.00
N VAL A 103 8.77 4.61 5.83
CA VAL A 103 7.83 4.28 6.93
C VAL A 103 8.14 2.92 7.56
N LEU A 104 8.55 1.93 6.77
CA LEU A 104 8.77 0.55 7.25
C LEU A 104 10.18 0.27 7.74
N CYS A 105 11.19 0.92 7.16
CA CYS A 105 12.59 0.54 7.31
C CYS A 105 13.42 1.64 7.97
N ARG A 106 13.15 2.91 7.64
CA ARG A 106 13.71 4.00 8.45
C ARG A 106 13.04 3.98 9.81
N ARG A 107 13.84 3.67 10.85
CA ARG A 107 13.61 4.26 12.17
C ARG A 107 13.54 5.76 11.94
N THR A 108 12.42 6.38 12.26
CA THR A 108 12.43 7.78 12.65
C THR A 108 13.44 7.88 13.81
N GLU A 109 14.68 8.26 13.53
CA GLU A 109 15.64 8.71 14.56
C GLU A 109 15.20 10.02 15.23
N GLN A 110 13.92 10.36 15.11
CA GLN A 110 13.20 11.43 15.78
C GLN A 110 11.76 10.96 16.04
N GLU A 111 11.57 9.84 16.73
CA GLU A 111 10.57 9.90 17.79
C GLU A 111 11.26 10.57 18.97
N GLU A 112 11.27 11.91 18.98
CA GLU A 112 11.17 12.55 20.28
C GLU A 112 9.96 11.91 20.97
N PRO A 113 10.08 11.46 22.23
CA PRO A 113 8.91 11.05 22.97
C PRO A 113 7.88 12.16 22.81
N LEU A 114 6.67 11.85 22.35
CA LEU A 114 5.55 12.75 22.53
C LEU A 114 5.49 12.99 24.05
N GLU A 115 6.02 14.11 24.51
CA GLU A 115 5.79 14.58 25.86
C GLU A 115 4.29 14.76 25.95
N LEU A 116 3.62 13.76 26.52
CA LEU A 116 2.24 13.90 26.94
C LEU A 116 2.23 15.14 27.84
N PRO A 117 1.36 16.13 27.59
CA PRO A 117 1.25 17.27 28.49
C PRO A 117 1.03 16.72 29.89
N ASN A 118 1.93 17.09 30.79
CA ASN A 118 1.95 16.59 32.15
C ASN A 118 0.63 17.03 32.82
N TYR A 119 -0.34 16.13 32.92
CA TYR A 119 -1.66 16.41 33.51
C TYR A 119 -1.60 16.58 35.05
N SER A 120 -0.42 16.87 35.60
CA SER A 120 -0.24 17.22 37.01
C SER A 120 -0.54 18.68 37.36
N GLU A 121 -0.76 19.57 36.38
CA GLU A 121 -1.09 20.98 36.65
C GLU A 121 -2.59 21.32 36.62
N PHE A 122 -3.47 20.33 36.42
CA PHE A 122 -4.94 20.55 36.44
C PHE A 122 -5.62 20.12 37.74
N GLN A 123 -4.89 20.03 38.85
CA GLN A 123 -5.47 19.93 40.18
C GLN A 123 -4.79 20.89 41.17
N GLU A 124 -5.07 22.18 41.05
CA GLU A 124 -5.21 23.06 42.23
C GLU A 124 -5.81 24.39 41.78
N GLY A 125 -7.01 24.72 42.28
CA GLY A 125 -7.62 26.02 42.01
C GLY A 125 -9.14 26.07 41.76
N LYS A 126 -9.91 25.05 42.15
CA LYS A 126 -11.32 25.28 42.53
C LYS A 126 -11.45 25.17 44.05
N GLN A 127 -11.16 26.26 44.74
CA GLN A 127 -11.76 26.53 46.03
C GLN A 127 -12.25 27.98 46.11
N LYS A 128 -13.58 28.07 46.13
CA LYS A 128 -14.47 29.10 46.67
C LYS A 128 -14.56 30.44 45.95
#